data_AF-A0A7T5E5J7-F1
#
_entry.id   AF-A0A7T5E5J7-F1
#
_cell.length_a   1.000
_cell.length_b   1.000
_cell.length_c   1.000
_cell.angle_alpha   90.00
_cell.angle_beta   90.00
_cell.angle_gamma   90.00
#
_symmetry.space_group_name_H-M   'P 1'
#
loop_
_entity.id
_entity.type
_entity.pdbx_description
1 polymer ?
#
loop_
_entity_poly.entity_id
_entity_poly.type
_entity_poly.pdbx_seq_one_letter_code
_entity_poly.pdbx_strand_id
1 'polypeptide(L)'
;MGKIAMKFSCPQSELNHHLSLVSRAVPSRPSRPVLGNILVMADAKQQTVTLVGSDEALGIESYFSAKVETSGSLTVPPKLWGDIVSRLPNDVIRLETNVDDEITVTITSSSGRYEIRGLDAEDYPSLATVEEGNAVSLSAKSLLYGLEGTLFATSNDETKQVLTGVHVLSDADTLEFAATDDHRLAVVKTATSAASSISEMDMTVPAKALRDIAYALKIQAFTGTVEVRWDDTYVLFDMGIHRLTTKLLEGQYPNYRQLMPKQFARQVILARDELIKSLSRIALLASQRNDIAQFSLNNEDQKITLSIEVQEVAKGREGLSAQMIGDDLEIAFNVRYLLDGLKAIDSNQVKIQCNAATSPAIFSPFGEDDITYLVMPIQIRNGSAKDSEDEDRADIKQEESKEIKAVKSEILRDEESGNIDSEESEDLSLNESDWLDSIEIAALEDEREKDLKLVIIREGQAVFREKLLSAYDGRCAITGYSVKDVLEAAHIVPCLGVKTNHLSNGLILRSDLHKLFDSFKITVNPDTLTVCVAPDLMNTEYHELDGRPLRKVQPNYPPVSRAALRHHLNQCIWFNDDVLNHHEVP
;
A
#
# COMPACT_ATOMS: atom_id res chain seq x y z
N MET A 1 32.58 44.56 2.84
CA MET A 1 31.47 44.49 1.88
C MET A 1 31.45 43.07 1.39
N GLY A 2 30.37 42.36 1.67
CA GLY A 2 30.34 40.93 1.44
C GLY A 2 30.37 40.53 -0.02
N LYS A 3 30.95 39.37 -0.33
CA LYS A 3 31.03 38.89 -1.70
C LYS A 3 29.64 38.43 -2.15
N ILE A 4 28.97 39.27 -2.95
CA ILE A 4 27.67 38.92 -3.55
C ILE A 4 27.90 37.81 -4.58
N ALA A 5 27.32 36.63 -4.36
CA ALA A 5 27.51 35.49 -5.26
C ALA A 5 26.36 35.29 -6.25
N MET A 6 25.16 35.80 -5.99
CA MET A 6 24.00 35.70 -6.87
C MET A 6 23.03 36.86 -6.59
N LYS A 7 22.43 37.42 -7.66
CA LYS A 7 21.51 38.54 -7.54
C LYS A 7 20.48 38.58 -8.66
N PHE A 8 19.19 38.56 -8.31
CA PHE A 8 18.10 38.69 -9.28
C PHE A 8 16.83 39.33 -8.69
N SER A 9 15.93 39.79 -9.55
CA SER A 9 14.59 40.22 -9.16
C SER A 9 13.50 39.66 -10.07
N CYS A 10 12.37 39.30 -9.47
CA CYS A 10 11.21 38.72 -10.15
C CYS A 10 9.90 39.12 -9.45
N PRO A 11 8.74 38.97 -10.10
CA PRO A 11 7.45 39.09 -9.42
C PRO A 11 7.30 38.04 -8.32
N GLN A 12 6.75 38.42 -7.17
CA GLN A 12 6.45 37.52 -6.05
C GLN A 12 5.57 36.34 -6.49
N SER A 13 4.54 36.61 -7.29
CA SER A 13 3.58 35.60 -7.75
C SER A 13 4.25 34.56 -8.65
N GLU A 14 5.19 34.95 -9.51
CA GLU A 14 5.96 34.05 -10.36
C GLU A 14 6.85 33.15 -9.49
N LEU A 15 7.67 33.71 -8.59
CA LEU A 15 8.50 32.89 -7.70
C LEU A 15 7.67 31.94 -6.85
N ASN A 16 6.55 32.41 -6.27
CA ASN A 16 5.68 31.59 -5.44
C ASN A 16 5.13 30.38 -6.21
N HIS A 17 4.74 30.59 -7.47
CA HIS A 17 4.23 29.55 -8.36
C HIS A 17 5.28 28.46 -8.59
N HIS A 18 6.48 28.83 -9.07
CA HIS A 18 7.55 27.88 -9.36
C HIS A 18 8.07 27.19 -8.08
N LEU A 19 8.16 27.92 -6.97
CA LEU A 19 8.57 27.39 -5.68
C LEU A 19 7.57 26.37 -5.13
N SER A 20 6.27 26.59 -5.29
CA SER A 20 5.22 25.69 -4.81
C SER A 20 5.28 24.31 -5.47
N LEU A 21 5.69 24.25 -6.75
CA LEU A 21 5.85 22.99 -7.47
C LEU A 21 7.13 22.27 -7.06
N VAL A 22 8.27 22.96 -7.13
CA VAL A 22 9.59 22.36 -6.86
C VAL A 22 9.73 21.88 -5.41
N SER A 23 9.09 22.57 -4.46
CA SER A 23 9.08 22.17 -3.04
C SER A 23 8.48 20.78 -2.80
N ARG A 24 7.71 20.22 -3.75
CA ARG A 24 7.07 18.90 -3.61
C ARG A 24 8.05 17.74 -3.80
N ALA A 25 9.12 17.97 -4.56
CA ALA A 25 10.20 16.99 -4.72
C ALA A 25 11.15 16.94 -3.51
N VAL A 26 11.13 17.95 -2.63
CA VAL A 26 12.01 17.98 -1.47
C VAL A 26 11.46 17.05 -0.37
N PRO A 27 12.23 16.04 0.07
CA PRO A 27 11.77 15.10 1.07
C PRO A 27 11.74 15.74 2.46
N SER A 28 10.76 15.35 3.28
CA SER A 28 10.67 15.81 4.68
C SER A 28 11.82 15.31 5.57
N ARG A 29 12.41 14.18 5.17
CA ARG A 29 13.59 13.54 5.79
C ARG A 29 14.61 13.28 4.66
N PRO A 30 15.47 14.24 4.35
CA PRO A 30 16.43 14.08 3.27
C PRO A 30 17.56 13.13 3.68
N SER A 31 18.02 12.29 2.74
CA SER A 31 19.22 11.45 2.92
C SER A 31 20.48 12.29 3.13
N ARG A 32 20.58 13.42 2.43
CA ARG A 32 21.68 14.39 2.52
C ARG A 32 21.14 15.78 2.86
N PRO A 33 21.75 16.55 3.78
CA PRO A 33 21.25 17.88 4.16
C PRO A 33 20.98 18.83 2.99
N VAL A 34 21.80 18.76 1.93
CA VAL A 34 21.67 19.57 0.71
C VAL A 34 20.37 19.28 -0.06
N LEU A 35 19.86 18.06 0.00
CA LEU A 35 18.58 17.65 -0.60
C LEU A 35 17.36 18.11 0.22
N GLY A 36 17.56 18.54 1.46
CA GLY A 36 16.55 19.25 2.24
C GLY A 36 16.26 20.67 1.72
N ASN A 37 17.02 21.13 0.73
CA ASN A 37 16.93 22.45 0.13
C ASN A 37 16.53 22.38 -1.36
N ILE A 38 16.10 23.52 -1.90
CA ILE A 38 15.93 23.74 -3.33
C ILE A 38 17.20 24.37 -3.87
N LEU A 39 17.76 23.82 -4.93
CA LEU A 39 18.82 24.44 -5.71
C LEU A 39 18.23 25.58 -6.56
N VAL A 40 18.87 26.74 -6.47
CA VAL A 40 18.54 27.96 -7.21
C VAL A 40 19.74 28.30 -8.08
N MET A 41 19.52 28.44 -9.39
CA MET A 41 20.53 28.86 -10.34
C MET A 41 20.05 30.08 -11.12
N ALA A 42 20.83 31.16 -11.14
CA ALA A 42 20.50 32.37 -11.88
C ALA A 42 21.50 32.59 -13.03
N ASP A 43 21.00 32.75 -14.25
CA ASP A 43 21.80 33.03 -15.44
C ASP A 43 21.55 34.45 -15.96
N ALA A 44 22.58 35.32 -15.89
CA ALA A 44 22.53 36.70 -16.34
C ALA A 44 22.56 36.85 -17.87
N LYS A 45 23.09 35.87 -18.61
CA LYS A 45 23.07 35.88 -20.08
C LYS A 45 21.68 35.51 -20.61
N GLN A 46 21.05 34.50 -20.01
CA GLN A 46 19.72 34.03 -20.42
C GLN A 46 18.58 34.80 -19.75
N GLN A 47 18.86 35.55 -18.67
CA GLN A 47 17.83 36.21 -17.84
C GLN A 47 16.80 35.20 -17.32
N THR A 48 17.29 34.05 -16.85
CA THR A 48 16.48 32.92 -16.40
C THR A 48 16.93 32.48 -15.02
N VAL A 49 15.97 32.10 -14.19
CA VAL A 49 16.21 31.40 -12.92
C VAL A 49 15.66 29.99 -13.04
N THR A 50 16.48 29.03 -12.61
CA THR A 50 16.12 27.61 -12.53
C THR A 50 16.02 27.22 -11.05
N LEU A 51 14.90 26.60 -10.69
CA LEU A 51 14.68 25.99 -9.39
C LEU A 51 14.68 24.47 -9.54
N VAL A 52 15.43 23.78 -8.71
CA VAL A 52 15.53 22.31 -8.72
C VAL A 52 15.31 21.76 -7.32
N GLY A 53 14.42 20.78 -7.22
CA GLY A 53 14.11 20.03 -6.01
C GLY A 53 14.23 18.55 -6.32
N SER A 54 14.79 17.77 -5.39
CA SER A 54 15.08 16.37 -5.64
C SER A 54 15.11 15.56 -4.35
N ASP A 55 14.68 14.29 -4.44
CA ASP A 55 14.93 13.25 -3.44
C ASP A 55 15.79 12.10 -4.01
N GLU A 56 16.60 12.40 -5.05
CA GLU A 56 17.40 11.46 -5.86
C GLU A 56 16.59 10.55 -6.79
N ALA A 57 15.41 10.09 -6.36
CA ALA A 57 14.51 9.28 -7.18
C ALA A 57 13.57 10.12 -8.03
N LEU A 58 13.12 11.27 -7.52
CA LEU A 58 12.26 12.26 -8.17
C LEU A 58 12.99 13.59 -8.21
N GLY A 59 13.10 14.17 -9.40
CA GLY A 59 13.61 15.52 -9.63
C GLY A 59 12.56 16.40 -10.30
N ILE A 60 12.38 17.62 -9.81
CA ILE A 60 11.53 18.63 -10.43
C ILE A 60 12.36 19.86 -10.72
N GLU A 61 12.41 20.24 -11.98
CA GLU A 61 13.01 21.48 -12.46
C GLU A 61 11.95 22.46 -12.94
N SER A 62 12.20 23.73 -12.69
CA SER A 62 11.30 24.79 -13.05
C SER A 62 12.06 26.03 -13.50
N TYR A 63 11.66 26.58 -14.65
CA TYR A 63 12.33 27.68 -15.32
C TYR A 63 11.40 28.90 -15.39
N PHE A 64 11.93 30.08 -15.08
CA PHE A 64 11.18 31.32 -15.20
C PHE A 64 12.07 32.52 -15.53
N SER A 65 11.46 33.54 -16.12
CA SER A 65 12.19 34.72 -16.57
C SER A 65 12.39 35.67 -15.39
N ALA A 66 13.62 36.13 -15.18
CA ALA A 66 13.93 37.04 -14.08
C ALA A 66 15.00 38.04 -14.51
N LYS A 67 14.98 39.22 -13.88
CA LYS A 67 16.06 40.20 -14.07
C LYS A 67 17.27 39.78 -13.25
N VAL A 68 18.23 39.11 -13.88
CA VAL A 68 19.44 38.61 -13.22
C VAL A 68 20.59 39.60 -13.41
N GLU A 69 21.11 40.12 -12.30
CA GLU A 69 22.24 41.07 -12.27
C GLU A 69 23.58 40.34 -12.10
N THR A 70 23.61 39.31 -11.24
CA THR A 70 24.79 38.51 -10.96
C THR A 70 24.42 37.03 -11.01
N SER A 71 25.06 36.28 -11.90
CA SER A 71 24.92 34.82 -11.96
C SER A 71 25.49 34.14 -10.73
N GLY A 72 24.87 33.04 -10.34
CA GLY A 72 25.35 32.17 -9.27
C GLY A 72 24.39 31.03 -8.97
N SER A 73 24.79 30.19 -8.03
CA SER A 73 24.01 29.05 -7.55
C SER A 73 24.08 28.93 -6.03
N LEU A 74 23.03 28.38 -5.43
CA LEU A 74 22.84 28.29 -3.99
C LEU A 74 21.72 27.29 -3.70
N THR A 75 21.67 26.72 -2.50
CA THR A 75 20.49 25.98 -2.04
C THR A 75 19.76 26.69 -0.90
N VAL A 76 18.42 26.64 -0.89
CA VAL A 76 17.56 27.32 0.10
C VAL A 76 16.51 26.37 0.69
N PRO A 77 16.27 26.37 2.02
CA PRO A 77 15.22 25.56 2.63
C PRO A 77 13.82 25.94 2.10
N PRO A 78 13.07 25.00 1.49
CA PRO A 78 11.82 25.30 0.79
C PRO A 78 10.70 25.78 1.71
N LYS A 79 10.58 25.18 2.90
CA LYS A 79 9.46 25.45 3.81
C LYS A 79 9.43 26.90 4.28
N LEU A 80 10.55 27.37 4.85
CA LEU A 80 10.67 28.73 5.32
C LEU A 80 10.62 29.73 4.15
N TRP A 81 11.26 29.40 3.04
CA TRP A 81 11.27 30.27 1.86
C TRP A 81 9.88 30.44 1.26
N GLY A 82 9.15 29.35 1.07
CA GLY A 82 7.77 29.34 0.58
C GLY A 82 6.80 30.05 1.52
N ASP A 83 6.94 29.84 2.84
CA ASP A 83 6.13 30.54 3.85
C ASP A 83 6.33 32.06 3.82
N ILE A 84 7.57 32.53 3.59
CA ILE A 84 7.86 33.95 3.43
C ILE A 84 7.27 34.46 2.13
N VAL A 85 7.66 33.84 0.99
CA VAL A 85 7.28 34.32 -0.34
C VAL A 85 5.76 34.37 -0.50
N SER A 86 5.02 33.36 -0.05
CA SER A 86 3.56 33.30 -0.15
C SER A 86 2.82 34.39 0.64
N ARG A 87 3.47 35.03 1.63
CA ARG A 87 2.89 36.08 2.48
C ARG A 87 3.35 37.49 2.12
N LEU A 88 4.31 37.61 1.21
CA LEU A 88 4.74 38.92 0.71
C LEU A 88 3.63 39.55 -0.14
N PRO A 89 3.57 40.90 -0.20
CA PRO A 89 2.75 41.58 -1.18
C PRO A 89 3.08 41.09 -2.60
N ASN A 90 2.09 41.14 -3.49
CA ASN A 90 2.29 40.79 -4.90
C ASN A 90 3.04 41.92 -5.64
N ASP A 91 4.33 42.07 -5.34
CA ASP A 91 5.24 43.06 -5.89
C ASP A 91 6.53 42.42 -6.45
N VAL A 92 7.48 43.25 -6.90
CA VAL A 92 8.79 42.76 -7.34
C VAL A 92 9.66 42.49 -6.11
N ILE A 93 10.11 41.26 -5.98
CA ILE A 93 11.04 40.83 -4.93
C ILE A 93 12.46 40.76 -5.48
N ARG A 94 13.42 41.13 -4.64
CA ARG A 94 14.85 41.05 -4.94
C ARG A 94 15.51 40.02 -4.04
N LEU A 95 16.28 39.13 -4.65
CA LEU A 95 17.07 38.12 -3.95
C LEU A 95 18.55 38.43 -4.15
N GLU A 96 19.30 38.47 -3.04
CA GLU A 96 20.73 38.70 -3.00
C GLU A 96 21.38 37.66 -2.10
N THR A 97 22.47 37.03 -2.54
CA THR A 97 23.21 36.08 -1.70
C THR A 97 24.51 36.69 -1.21
N ASN A 98 24.83 36.46 0.06
CA ASN A 98 26.13 36.80 0.63
C ASN A 98 26.85 35.52 1.06
N VAL A 99 28.12 35.41 0.67
CA VAL A 99 28.98 34.22 0.85
C VAL A 99 30.24 34.61 1.63
N ASP A 100 30.07 35.42 2.68
CA ASP A 100 31.16 35.79 3.58
C ASP A 100 31.47 34.65 4.56
N ASP A 101 30.87 34.68 5.77
CA ASP A 101 31.09 33.67 6.83
C ASP A 101 30.00 32.58 6.82
N GLU A 102 28.75 32.95 6.55
CA GLU A 102 27.61 32.04 6.41
C GLU A 102 26.86 32.34 5.11
N ILE A 103 26.52 31.30 4.36
CA ILE A 103 25.75 31.43 3.11
C ILE A 103 24.33 31.89 3.47
N THR A 104 24.01 33.14 3.14
CA THR A 104 22.74 33.77 3.49
C THR A 104 22.06 34.34 2.26
N VAL A 105 20.74 34.20 2.22
CA VAL A 105 19.85 34.68 1.17
C VAL A 105 19.03 35.83 1.74
N THR A 106 19.27 37.03 1.20
CA THR A 106 18.50 38.22 1.56
C THR A 106 17.36 38.40 0.56
N ILE A 107 16.12 38.36 1.04
CA ILE A 107 14.91 38.62 0.27
C ILE A 107 14.40 40.01 0.65
N THR A 108 14.31 40.91 -0.33
CA THR A 108 13.83 42.28 -0.14
C THR A 108 12.56 42.51 -0.96
N SER A 109 11.50 42.99 -0.31
CA SER A 109 10.24 43.44 -0.93
C SER A 109 9.96 44.90 -0.53
N SER A 110 8.85 45.48 -0.99
CA SER A 110 8.41 46.80 -0.49
C SER A 110 8.07 46.78 1.01
N SER A 111 7.67 45.61 1.54
CA SER A 111 7.17 45.45 2.91
C SER A 111 8.25 45.13 3.95
N GLY A 112 9.44 44.68 3.52
CA GLY A 112 10.48 44.27 4.44
C GLY A 112 11.66 43.55 3.81
N ARG A 113 12.63 43.20 4.67
CA ARG A 113 13.84 42.46 4.36
C ARG A 113 13.94 41.23 5.27
N TYR A 114 14.21 40.08 4.67
CA TYR A 114 14.30 38.79 5.33
C TYR A 114 15.62 38.12 4.98
N GLU A 115 16.21 37.40 5.92
CA GLU A 115 17.46 36.67 5.70
C GLU A 115 17.26 35.20 6.07
N ILE A 116 17.60 34.31 5.15
CA ILE A 116 17.48 32.85 5.27
C ILE A 116 18.87 32.25 5.11
N ARG A 117 19.22 31.28 5.95
CA ARG A 117 20.46 30.50 5.77
C ARG A 117 20.26 29.48 4.65
N GLY A 118 21.19 29.46 3.71
CA GLY A 118 21.28 28.45 2.66
C GLY A 118 22.49 27.54 2.84
N LEU A 119 22.68 26.62 1.89
CA LEU A 119 23.90 25.82 1.78
C LEU A 119 24.51 26.00 0.39
N ASP A 120 25.77 25.60 0.25
CA ASP A 120 26.43 25.61 -1.06
C ASP A 120 25.70 24.68 -2.04
N ALA A 121 25.79 25.01 -3.33
CA ALA A 121 25.23 24.22 -4.41
C ALA A 121 26.19 23.14 -4.94
N GLU A 122 27.49 23.19 -4.60
CA GLU A 122 28.50 22.24 -5.10
C GLU A 122 28.14 20.77 -4.84
N ASP A 123 27.51 20.48 -3.70
CA ASP A 123 27.13 19.11 -3.30
C ASP A 123 25.78 18.65 -3.85
N TYR A 124 25.01 19.52 -4.53
CA TYR A 124 23.68 19.18 -5.03
C TYR A 124 23.80 18.21 -6.22
N PRO A 125 23.14 17.05 -6.20
CA PRO A 125 23.29 16.07 -7.28
C PRO A 125 22.68 16.58 -8.59
N SER A 126 23.33 16.25 -9.70
CA SER A 126 22.72 16.41 -11.03
C SER A 126 21.51 15.50 -11.13
N LEU A 127 20.42 16.00 -11.71
CA LEU A 127 19.26 15.15 -12.00
C LEU A 127 19.62 14.12 -13.07
N ALA A 128 18.98 12.96 -12.97
CA ALA A 128 19.02 11.97 -14.04
C ALA A 128 18.47 12.57 -15.33
N THR A 129 19.10 12.23 -16.45
CA THR A 129 18.67 12.63 -17.79
C THR A 129 18.40 11.39 -18.63
N VAL A 130 17.39 11.47 -19.48
CA VAL A 130 17.09 10.44 -20.48
C VAL A 130 17.66 10.95 -21.80
N GLU A 131 18.93 10.62 -22.07
CA GLU A 131 19.65 11.09 -23.27
C GLU A 131 19.25 10.30 -24.54
N GLU A 132 19.15 8.97 -24.41
CA GLU A 132 18.67 8.04 -25.43
C GLU A 132 17.45 7.31 -24.89
N GLY A 133 16.31 7.37 -25.59
CA GLY A 133 15.08 6.78 -25.09
C GLY A 133 13.92 6.92 -26.07
N ASN A 134 12.85 6.19 -25.77
CA ASN A 134 11.58 6.34 -26.46
C ASN A 134 10.97 7.69 -26.11
N ALA A 135 10.21 8.28 -27.03
CA ALA A 135 9.54 9.55 -26.81
C ALA A 135 8.11 9.53 -27.36
N VAL A 136 7.19 10.11 -26.61
CA VAL A 136 5.80 10.31 -27.04
C VAL A 136 5.30 11.68 -26.61
N SER A 137 4.46 12.29 -27.43
CA SER A 137 3.77 13.54 -27.10
C SER A 137 2.34 13.22 -26.68
N LEU A 138 2.00 13.52 -25.43
CA LEU A 138 0.68 13.27 -24.86
C LEU A 138 -0.07 14.59 -24.66
N SER A 139 -1.39 14.59 -24.91
CA SER A 139 -2.21 15.74 -24.49
C SER A 139 -2.22 15.83 -22.96
N ALA A 140 -1.99 17.03 -22.43
CA ALA A 140 -2.10 17.31 -21.00
C ALA A 140 -3.47 16.92 -20.44
N LYS A 141 -4.53 17.08 -21.24
CA LYS A 141 -5.89 16.71 -20.86
C LYS A 141 -6.04 15.19 -20.70
N SER A 142 -5.57 14.42 -21.68
CA SER A 142 -5.63 12.94 -21.63
C SER A 142 -4.79 12.38 -20.48
N LEU A 143 -3.57 12.92 -20.30
CA LEU A 143 -2.71 12.55 -19.18
C LEU A 143 -3.39 12.86 -17.85
N LEU A 144 -3.91 14.08 -17.66
CA LEU A 144 -4.60 14.46 -16.44
C LEU A 144 -5.81 13.57 -16.15
N TYR A 145 -6.62 13.28 -17.17
CA TYR A 145 -7.79 12.40 -17.05
C TYR A 145 -7.41 10.99 -16.59
N GLY A 146 -6.39 10.39 -17.21
CA GLY A 146 -5.86 9.08 -16.81
C GLY A 146 -5.34 9.06 -15.37
N LEU A 147 -4.61 10.10 -14.97
CA LEU A 147 -4.07 10.24 -13.62
C LEU A 147 -5.15 10.43 -12.55
N GLU A 148 -6.12 11.31 -12.79
CA GLU A 148 -7.24 11.54 -11.85
C GLU A 148 -8.12 10.30 -11.68
N GLY A 149 -8.30 9.54 -12.76
CA GLY A 149 -9.10 8.32 -12.73
C GLY A 149 -8.40 7.09 -12.17
N THR A 150 -7.09 7.14 -11.86
CA THR A 150 -6.33 5.97 -11.38
C THR A 150 -5.55 6.19 -10.08
N LEU A 151 -4.98 7.38 -9.85
CA LEU A 151 -4.04 7.62 -8.73
C LEU A 151 -4.60 7.33 -7.34
N PHE A 152 -5.92 7.36 -7.16
CA PHE A 152 -6.55 7.08 -5.88
C PHE A 152 -6.51 5.59 -5.53
N ALA A 153 -6.33 4.70 -6.51
CA ALA A 153 -6.34 3.24 -6.35
C ALA A 153 -4.94 2.63 -6.12
N THR A 154 -3.87 3.45 -6.08
CA THR A 154 -2.51 2.98 -5.82
C THR A 154 -2.34 2.56 -4.35
N SER A 155 -1.52 1.54 -4.09
CA SER A 155 -1.14 1.15 -2.74
C SER A 155 -0.34 2.26 -2.04
N ASN A 156 -0.58 2.46 -0.74
CA ASN A 156 0.29 3.27 0.13
C ASN A 156 1.25 2.39 0.96
N ASP A 157 1.21 1.07 0.77
CA ASP A 157 2.09 0.11 1.41
C ASP A 157 3.36 -0.05 0.56
N GLU A 158 4.48 0.50 1.05
CA GLU A 158 5.78 0.48 0.39
C GLU A 158 6.33 -0.94 0.19
N THR A 159 5.87 -1.92 0.98
CA THR A 159 6.25 -3.32 0.80
C THR A 159 5.71 -3.93 -0.49
N LYS A 160 4.67 -3.32 -1.08
CA LYS A 160 4.04 -3.79 -2.32
C LYS A 160 4.69 -3.21 -3.58
N GLN A 161 5.85 -2.57 -3.45
CA GLN A 161 6.73 -2.03 -4.50
C GLN A 161 5.96 -1.56 -5.75
N VAL A 162 5.77 -2.43 -6.75
CA VAL A 162 5.11 -2.15 -8.03
C VAL A 162 3.69 -1.57 -7.89
N LEU A 163 2.93 -1.94 -6.85
CA LEU A 163 1.56 -1.45 -6.62
C LEU A 163 1.48 -0.03 -6.06
N THR A 164 2.62 0.55 -5.66
CA THR A 164 2.70 1.96 -5.22
C THR A 164 2.69 2.93 -6.40
N GLY A 165 2.76 2.43 -7.63
CA GLY A 165 2.70 3.21 -8.86
C GLY A 165 1.45 2.98 -9.68
N VAL A 166 1.35 3.75 -10.76
CA VAL A 166 0.37 3.54 -11.83
C VAL A 166 1.11 2.88 -12.98
N HIS A 167 0.52 1.81 -13.49
CA HIS A 167 0.98 1.15 -14.70
C HIS A 167 0.45 1.90 -15.92
N VAL A 168 1.35 2.27 -16.82
CA VAL A 168 1.04 3.02 -18.04
C VAL A 168 1.37 2.14 -19.23
N LEU A 169 0.33 1.80 -19.98
CA LEU A 169 0.41 1.03 -21.21
C LEU A 169 0.03 1.92 -22.38
N SER A 170 0.81 1.91 -23.44
CA SER A 170 0.44 2.55 -24.69
C SER A 170 0.55 1.57 -25.85
N ASP A 171 -0.53 1.45 -26.61
CA ASP A 171 -0.53 0.84 -27.94
C ASP A 171 -0.63 1.92 -29.02
N ALA A 172 -0.82 1.54 -30.29
CA ALA A 172 -0.81 2.46 -31.42
C ALA A 172 -1.82 3.63 -31.29
N ASP A 173 -2.98 3.41 -30.66
CA ASP A 173 -4.09 4.37 -30.64
C ASP A 173 -4.62 4.68 -29.22
N THR A 174 -4.22 3.90 -28.22
CA THR A 174 -4.76 3.98 -26.86
C THR A 174 -3.66 4.09 -25.82
N LEU A 175 -3.96 4.90 -24.80
CA LEU A 175 -3.17 5.06 -23.60
C LEU A 175 -4.02 4.59 -22.41
N GLU A 176 -3.56 3.53 -21.75
CA GLU A 176 -4.21 2.87 -20.63
C GLU A 176 -3.42 3.11 -19.35
N PHE A 177 -4.12 3.55 -18.31
CA PHE A 177 -3.59 3.71 -16.96
C PHE A 177 -4.26 2.67 -16.07
N ALA A 178 -3.49 1.97 -15.23
CA ALA A 178 -4.03 1.02 -14.27
C ALA A 178 -3.37 1.16 -12.89
N ALA A 179 -4.19 1.12 -11.83
CA ALA A 179 -3.75 1.21 -10.45
C ALA A 179 -4.58 0.28 -9.54
N THR A 180 -3.92 -0.46 -8.65
CA THR A 180 -4.57 -1.37 -7.67
C THR A 180 -3.84 -1.38 -6.33
N ASP A 181 -4.59 -1.67 -5.26
CA ASP A 181 -4.11 -1.84 -3.88
C ASP A 181 -4.45 -3.21 -3.27
N ASP A 182 -4.75 -4.19 -4.13
CA ASP A 182 -5.30 -5.54 -3.88
C ASP A 182 -6.79 -5.62 -3.56
N HIS A 183 -7.42 -4.51 -3.17
CA HIS A 183 -8.86 -4.50 -2.83
C HIS A 183 -9.72 -3.79 -3.86
N ARG A 184 -9.11 -2.95 -4.68
CA ARG A 184 -9.77 -2.23 -5.77
C ARG A 184 -8.79 -2.02 -6.91
N LEU A 185 -9.32 -1.91 -8.11
CA LEU A 185 -8.57 -1.61 -9.32
C LEU A 185 -9.28 -0.50 -10.09
N ALA A 186 -8.53 0.50 -10.52
CA ALA A 186 -9.00 1.50 -11.47
C ALA A 186 -8.23 1.35 -12.78
N VAL A 187 -8.94 1.28 -13.89
CA VAL A 187 -8.38 1.27 -15.25
C VAL A 187 -9.04 2.39 -16.05
N VAL A 188 -8.22 3.26 -16.64
CA VAL A 188 -8.69 4.37 -17.49
C VAL A 188 -8.04 4.25 -18.85
N LYS A 189 -8.85 4.34 -19.89
CA LYS A 189 -8.42 4.34 -21.29
C LYS A 189 -8.67 5.69 -21.90
N THR A 190 -7.65 6.24 -22.55
CA THR A 190 -7.75 7.50 -23.27
C THR A 190 -7.28 7.30 -24.70
N ALA A 191 -7.93 7.96 -25.65
CA ALA A 191 -7.44 7.97 -27.02
C ALA A 191 -6.17 8.82 -27.08
N THR A 192 -5.15 8.31 -27.77
CA THR A 192 -3.92 9.08 -27.96
C THR A 192 -4.08 9.99 -29.17
N SER A 193 -3.87 11.30 -29.00
CA SER A 193 -3.90 12.26 -30.11
C SER A 193 -2.59 12.33 -30.89
N ALA A 194 -1.66 11.37 -30.71
CA ALA A 194 -0.35 11.41 -31.34
C ALA A 194 -0.46 11.13 -32.84
N ALA A 195 0.03 12.05 -33.67
CA ALA A 195 0.04 11.95 -35.13
C ALA A 195 1.06 10.92 -35.68
N SER A 196 1.72 10.17 -34.81
CA SER A 196 2.79 9.23 -35.11
C SER A 196 2.67 8.03 -34.18
N SER A 197 2.79 6.83 -34.74
CA SER A 197 2.77 5.54 -34.02
C SER A 197 3.62 5.63 -32.76
N ILE A 198 2.98 5.46 -31.61
CA ILE A 198 3.61 5.51 -30.29
C ILE A 198 4.56 4.31 -30.18
N SER A 199 5.79 4.52 -29.71
CA SER A 199 6.61 3.41 -29.22
C SER A 199 5.84 2.72 -28.09
N GLU A 200 5.74 1.38 -28.13
CA GLU A 200 5.06 0.62 -27.08
C GLU A 200 5.57 1.06 -25.70
N MET A 201 4.67 1.60 -24.88
CA MET A 201 4.96 2.00 -23.51
C MET A 201 4.46 0.90 -22.61
N ASP A 202 5.34 0.36 -21.78
CA ASP A 202 5.03 -0.58 -20.71
C ASP A 202 5.91 -0.23 -19.53
N MET A 203 5.37 0.56 -18.60
CA MET A 203 6.13 1.03 -17.44
C MET A 203 5.24 1.23 -16.23
N THR A 204 5.84 1.17 -15.05
CA THR A 204 5.16 1.50 -13.81
C THR A 204 5.81 2.72 -13.17
N VAL A 205 5.05 3.80 -13.04
CA VAL A 205 5.56 5.10 -12.57
C VAL A 205 5.09 5.34 -11.13
N PRO A 206 5.98 5.75 -10.19
CA PRO A 206 5.60 6.02 -8.80
C PRO A 206 4.45 7.01 -8.67
N ALA A 207 3.45 6.70 -7.81
CA ALA A 207 2.27 7.55 -7.65
C ALA A 207 2.62 8.96 -7.13
N LYS A 208 3.69 9.09 -6.32
CA LYS A 208 4.15 10.39 -5.83
C LYS A 208 4.51 11.33 -6.99
N ALA A 209 5.34 10.87 -7.91
CA ALA A 209 5.74 11.62 -9.10
C ALA A 209 4.53 11.99 -9.96
N LEU A 210 3.63 11.05 -10.21
CA LEU A 210 2.43 11.29 -11.00
C LEU A 210 1.45 12.28 -10.34
N ARG A 211 1.34 12.30 -9.00
CA ARG A 211 0.56 13.32 -8.28
C ARG A 211 1.16 14.72 -8.47
N ASP A 212 2.47 14.82 -8.54
CA ASP A 212 3.17 16.09 -8.77
C ASP A 212 2.98 16.58 -10.21
N ILE A 213 2.96 15.68 -11.20
CA ILE A 213 2.57 15.99 -12.58
C ILE A 213 1.12 16.48 -12.62
N ALA A 214 0.18 15.72 -12.03
CA ALA A 214 -1.23 16.13 -12.01
C ALA A 214 -1.42 17.50 -11.34
N TYR A 215 -0.66 17.79 -10.29
CA TYR A 215 -0.63 19.11 -9.65
C TYR A 215 -0.09 20.19 -10.59
N ALA A 216 1.03 19.95 -11.29
CA ALA A 216 1.62 20.88 -12.24
C ALA A 216 0.66 21.23 -13.38
N LEU A 217 -0.02 20.22 -13.94
CA LEU A 217 -1.01 20.41 -15.01
C LEU A 217 -2.19 21.27 -14.54
N LYS A 218 -2.69 21.04 -13.33
CA LYS A 218 -3.83 21.77 -12.75
C LYS A 218 -3.50 23.21 -12.40
N ILE A 219 -2.40 23.45 -11.69
CA ILE A 219 -2.07 24.78 -11.18
C ILE A 219 -1.83 25.78 -12.31
N GLN A 220 -1.33 25.30 -13.45
CA GLN A 220 -1.11 26.11 -14.65
C GLN A 220 -2.32 26.20 -15.58
N ALA A 221 -3.37 25.40 -15.33
CA ALA A 221 -4.38 25.10 -16.34
C ALA A 221 -3.72 24.74 -17.69
N PHE A 222 -2.64 23.96 -17.64
CA PHE A 222 -1.84 23.64 -18.83
C PHE A 222 -2.66 22.76 -19.76
N THR A 223 -2.91 23.24 -20.97
CA THR A 223 -3.72 22.57 -21.99
C THR A 223 -2.91 22.10 -23.20
N GLY A 224 -1.59 22.25 -23.13
CA GLY A 224 -0.67 21.88 -24.20
C GLY A 224 -0.38 20.38 -24.26
N THR A 225 0.76 20.04 -24.86
CA THR A 225 1.29 18.69 -24.94
C THR A 225 2.41 18.50 -23.93
N VAL A 226 2.48 17.33 -23.31
CA VAL A 226 3.57 16.88 -22.45
C VAL A 226 4.44 15.95 -23.27
N GLU A 227 5.72 16.29 -23.43
CA GLU A 227 6.69 15.36 -24.00
C GLU A 227 7.11 14.37 -22.92
N VAL A 228 6.88 13.09 -23.16
CA VAL A 228 7.29 12.01 -22.27
C VAL A 228 8.46 11.29 -22.92
N ARG A 229 9.59 11.19 -22.22
CA ARG A 229 10.77 10.43 -22.65
C ARG A 229 11.13 9.41 -21.60
N TRP A 230 11.53 8.22 -22.00
CA TRP A 230 11.86 7.17 -21.03
C TRP A 230 12.91 6.20 -21.55
N ASP A 231 13.60 5.60 -20.59
CA ASP A 231 14.43 4.41 -20.73
C ASP A 231 13.95 3.34 -19.73
N ASP A 232 14.75 2.32 -19.46
CA ASP A 232 14.39 1.22 -18.54
C ASP A 232 14.40 1.65 -17.06
N THR A 233 15.02 2.78 -16.73
CA THR A 233 15.27 3.23 -15.35
C THR A 233 14.52 4.50 -15.01
N TYR A 234 14.41 5.46 -15.93
CA TYR A 234 13.86 6.78 -15.70
C TYR A 234 12.80 7.15 -16.73
N VAL A 235 11.85 7.95 -16.29
CA VAL A 235 10.90 8.66 -17.16
C VAL A 235 10.97 10.16 -16.88
N LEU A 236 10.92 10.92 -17.96
CA LEU A 236 10.96 12.36 -18.02
C LEU A 236 9.63 12.89 -18.58
N PHE A 237 9.00 13.80 -17.85
CA PHE A 237 7.84 14.57 -18.29
C PHE A 237 8.25 16.03 -18.50
N ASP A 238 8.24 16.48 -19.74
CA ASP A 238 8.59 17.85 -20.13
C ASP A 238 7.34 18.63 -20.55
N MET A 239 7.06 19.70 -19.80
CA MET A 239 5.95 20.64 -20.01
C MET A 239 6.46 22.03 -20.44
N GLY A 240 7.71 22.12 -20.95
CA GLY A 240 8.38 23.35 -21.35
C GLY A 240 9.05 24.05 -20.17
N ILE A 241 8.26 24.76 -19.35
CA ILE A 241 8.80 25.51 -18.18
C ILE A 241 8.92 24.67 -16.91
N HIS A 242 8.41 23.44 -16.95
CA HIS A 242 8.53 22.46 -15.89
C HIS A 242 8.98 21.14 -16.48
N ARG A 243 9.93 20.51 -15.80
CA ARG A 243 10.45 19.20 -16.15
C ARG A 243 10.47 18.33 -14.90
N LEU A 244 9.94 17.13 -15.01
CA LEU A 244 9.88 16.18 -13.91
C LEU A 244 10.50 14.86 -14.34
N THR A 245 11.57 14.46 -13.65
CA THR A 245 12.24 13.18 -13.86
C THR A 245 11.93 12.27 -12.68
N THR A 246 11.59 11.01 -12.92
CA THR A 246 11.41 10.04 -11.84
C THR A 246 11.94 8.66 -12.22
N LYS A 247 12.52 7.95 -11.24
CA LYS A 247 12.89 6.54 -11.38
C LYS A 247 11.62 5.68 -11.51
N LEU A 248 11.62 4.75 -12.46
CA LEU A 248 10.56 3.76 -12.65
C LEU A 248 10.58 2.71 -11.52
N LEU A 249 9.41 2.14 -11.23
CA LEU A 249 9.31 1.01 -10.31
C LEU A 249 9.74 -0.27 -11.01
N GLU A 250 10.63 -1.02 -10.36
CA GLU A 250 11.10 -2.32 -10.84
C GLU A 250 10.05 -3.42 -10.54
N GLY A 251 9.97 -4.41 -11.44
CA GLY A 251 9.08 -5.56 -11.29
C GLY A 251 7.89 -5.57 -12.27
N GLN A 252 7.25 -6.72 -12.38
CA GLN A 252 6.13 -6.93 -13.29
C GLN A 252 4.81 -6.51 -12.63
N TYR A 253 4.04 -5.63 -13.30
CA TYR A 253 2.70 -5.27 -12.84
C TYR A 253 1.75 -6.48 -12.96
N PRO A 254 0.86 -6.74 -11.98
CA PRO A 254 -0.05 -7.88 -12.06
C PRO A 254 -0.93 -7.86 -13.30
N ASN A 255 -1.24 -9.04 -13.86
CA ASN A 255 -2.16 -9.16 -14.99
C ASN A 255 -3.62 -8.98 -14.54
N TYR A 256 -4.00 -7.74 -14.25
CA TYR A 256 -5.31 -7.36 -13.73
C TYR A 256 -6.46 -7.59 -14.72
N ARG A 257 -6.18 -7.73 -16.02
CA ARG A 257 -7.20 -8.05 -17.04
C ARG A 257 -7.84 -9.41 -16.78
N GLN A 258 -7.14 -10.33 -16.13
CA GLN A 258 -7.69 -11.63 -15.73
C GLN A 258 -8.68 -11.54 -14.55
N LEU A 259 -8.62 -10.45 -13.78
CA LEU A 259 -9.51 -10.22 -12.64
C LEU A 259 -10.88 -9.66 -13.07
N MET A 260 -11.01 -9.19 -14.32
CA MET A 260 -12.26 -8.60 -14.83
C MET A 260 -13.25 -9.69 -15.25
N PRO A 261 -14.44 -9.79 -14.62
CA PRO A 261 -15.49 -10.65 -15.12
C PRO A 261 -15.95 -10.19 -16.52
N LYS A 262 -16.16 -11.15 -17.42
CA LYS A 262 -16.66 -10.87 -18.79
C LYS A 262 -18.18 -10.93 -18.91
N GLN A 263 -18.84 -11.50 -17.91
CA GLN A 263 -20.29 -11.68 -17.87
C GLN A 263 -20.80 -11.26 -16.51
N PHE A 264 -22.01 -10.68 -16.51
CA PHE A 264 -22.65 -10.13 -15.33
C PHE A 264 -24.08 -10.65 -15.22
N ALA A 265 -24.41 -11.24 -14.07
CA ALA A 265 -25.76 -11.68 -13.75
C ALA A 265 -26.67 -10.50 -13.39
N ARG A 266 -26.09 -9.40 -12.88
CA ARG A 266 -26.82 -8.22 -12.43
C ARG A 266 -26.22 -6.94 -12.97
N GLN A 267 -27.09 -6.01 -13.32
CA GLN A 267 -26.74 -4.67 -13.73
C GLN A 267 -27.66 -3.66 -13.02
N VAL A 268 -27.06 -2.61 -12.48
CA VAL A 268 -27.77 -1.55 -11.76
C VAL A 268 -27.33 -0.19 -12.26
N ILE A 269 -28.27 0.68 -12.61
CA ILE A 269 -28.01 2.04 -13.10
C ILE A 269 -28.71 3.05 -12.18
N LEU A 270 -27.97 4.03 -11.69
CA LEU A 270 -28.49 5.04 -10.77
C LEU A 270 -27.75 6.37 -10.90
N ALA A 271 -28.36 7.43 -10.35
CA ALA A 271 -27.74 8.75 -10.29
C ALA A 271 -26.47 8.72 -9.42
N ARG A 272 -25.33 9.05 -10.01
CA ARG A 272 -24.02 9.05 -9.33
C ARG A 272 -24.01 9.97 -8.12
N ASP A 273 -24.49 11.20 -8.30
CA ASP A 273 -24.47 12.22 -7.25
C ASP A 273 -25.34 11.83 -6.03
N GLU A 274 -26.47 11.16 -6.26
CA GLU A 274 -27.32 10.66 -5.17
C GLU A 274 -26.61 9.55 -4.41
N LEU A 275 -25.98 8.61 -5.12
CA LEU A 275 -25.19 7.55 -4.51
C LEU A 275 -24.02 8.11 -3.68
N ILE A 276 -23.27 9.09 -4.20
CA ILE A 276 -22.18 9.74 -3.46
C ILE A 276 -22.71 10.43 -2.20
N LYS A 277 -23.82 11.17 -2.29
CA LYS A 277 -24.41 11.87 -1.15
C LYS A 277 -24.88 10.89 -0.07
N SER A 278 -25.53 9.80 -0.47
CA SER A 278 -25.97 8.74 0.44
C SER A 278 -24.80 8.00 1.09
N LEU A 279 -23.79 7.61 0.31
CA LEU A 279 -22.58 7.00 0.85
C LEU A 279 -21.83 7.93 1.79
N SER A 280 -21.76 9.23 1.50
CA SER A 280 -21.11 10.21 2.37
C SER A 280 -21.81 10.31 3.73
N ARG A 281 -23.15 10.22 3.77
CA ARG A 281 -23.91 10.19 5.03
C ARG A 281 -23.72 8.88 5.79
N ILE A 282 -23.73 7.75 5.08
CA ILE A 282 -23.45 6.43 5.68
C ILE A 282 -22.01 6.35 6.21
N ALA A 283 -21.03 6.95 5.52
CA ALA A 283 -19.63 6.99 5.91
C ALA A 283 -19.40 7.67 7.26
N LEU A 284 -20.19 8.70 7.60
CA LEU A 284 -20.12 9.38 8.91
C LEU A 284 -20.42 8.44 10.08
N LEU A 285 -21.24 7.41 9.84
CA LEU A 285 -21.54 6.38 10.84
C LEU A 285 -20.48 5.26 10.80
N ALA A 286 -19.86 5.04 9.65
CA ALA A 286 -18.92 3.94 9.39
C ALA A 286 -17.50 4.17 9.94
N SER A 287 -17.08 5.44 10.01
CA SER A 287 -15.75 5.86 10.49
C SER A 287 -15.46 5.47 11.95
N GLN A 288 -16.48 4.99 12.67
CA GLN A 288 -16.38 4.54 14.06
C GLN A 288 -15.89 3.08 14.19
N ARG A 289 -15.98 2.24 13.14
CA ARG A 289 -15.67 0.81 13.34
C ARG A 289 -15.15 -0.02 12.18
N ASN A 290 -15.26 0.34 10.88
CA ASN A 290 -14.62 -0.41 9.76
C ASN A 290 -14.87 0.17 8.35
N ASP A 291 -15.56 1.31 8.19
CA ASP A 291 -15.94 1.86 6.87
C ASP A 291 -16.75 0.90 5.97
N ILE A 292 -17.50 -0.07 6.52
CA ILE A 292 -18.29 -1.06 5.75
C ILE A 292 -19.74 -0.63 5.64
N ALA A 293 -20.32 -0.68 4.43
CA ALA A 293 -21.75 -0.55 4.20
C ALA A 293 -22.29 -1.76 3.42
N GLN A 294 -23.49 -2.21 3.82
CA GLN A 294 -24.24 -3.24 3.12
C GLN A 294 -25.15 -2.60 2.08
N PHE A 295 -25.22 -3.21 0.91
CA PHE A 295 -26.06 -2.87 -0.23
C PHE A 295 -27.04 -4.02 -0.41
N SER A 296 -28.32 -3.73 -0.21
CA SER A 296 -29.42 -4.63 -0.55
C SER A 296 -30.03 -4.16 -1.86
N LEU A 297 -29.81 -4.96 -2.90
CA LEU A 297 -30.33 -4.78 -4.24
C LEU A 297 -31.69 -5.48 -4.33
N ASN A 298 -32.77 -4.73 -4.49
CA ASN A 298 -34.12 -5.27 -4.69
C ASN A 298 -34.63 -4.91 -6.09
N ASN A 299 -34.76 -5.91 -6.95
CA ASN A 299 -35.17 -5.76 -8.33
C ASN A 299 -36.68 -5.54 -8.50
N GLU A 300 -37.51 -6.09 -7.61
CA GLU A 300 -38.97 -5.89 -7.65
C GLU A 300 -39.35 -4.43 -7.40
N ASP A 301 -38.76 -3.82 -6.37
CA ASP A 301 -38.97 -2.43 -5.95
C ASP A 301 -38.10 -1.43 -6.72
N GLN A 302 -37.18 -1.90 -7.59
CA GLN A 302 -36.21 -1.07 -8.32
C GLN A 302 -35.45 -0.11 -7.38
N LYS A 303 -34.95 -0.67 -6.28
CA LYS A 303 -34.41 0.09 -5.15
C LYS A 303 -33.14 -0.53 -4.59
N ILE A 304 -32.14 0.31 -4.37
CA ILE A 304 -30.96 -0.03 -3.58
C ILE A 304 -31.18 0.49 -2.16
N THR A 305 -31.01 -0.37 -1.18
CA THR A 305 -30.90 0.06 0.22
C THR A 305 -29.44 0.00 0.67
N LEU A 306 -28.90 1.14 1.12
CA LEU A 306 -27.65 1.20 1.85
C LEU A 306 -27.94 1.09 3.35
N SER A 307 -27.29 0.16 4.04
CA SER A 307 -27.43 0.00 5.48
C SER A 307 -26.09 -0.12 6.18
N ILE A 308 -26.04 0.43 7.39
CA ILE A 308 -24.94 0.25 8.32
C ILE A 308 -25.48 0.05 9.72
N GLU A 309 -24.90 -0.92 10.43
CA GLU A 309 -25.21 -1.20 11.82
C GLU A 309 -23.92 -1.28 12.63
N VAL A 310 -23.75 -0.33 13.54
CA VAL A 310 -22.67 -0.31 14.52
C VAL A 310 -23.29 -0.63 15.87
N GLN A 311 -23.03 -1.85 16.36
CA GLN A 311 -23.56 -2.33 17.65
C GLN A 311 -23.37 -1.30 18.76
N GLU A 312 -24.46 -1.00 19.48
CA GLU A 312 -24.52 -0.07 20.62
C GLU A 312 -24.16 1.40 20.32
N VAL A 313 -23.95 1.78 19.05
CA VAL A 313 -23.54 3.15 18.69
C VAL A 313 -24.53 3.81 17.73
N ALA A 314 -24.80 3.21 16.57
CA ALA A 314 -25.63 3.83 15.54
C ALA A 314 -26.18 2.81 14.52
N LYS A 315 -27.34 3.14 13.94
CA LYS A 315 -27.87 2.47 12.74
C LYS A 315 -28.22 3.53 11.70
N GLY A 316 -27.92 3.25 10.44
CA GLY A 316 -28.28 4.09 9.31
C GLY A 316 -28.86 3.24 8.19
N ARG A 317 -29.92 3.74 7.54
CA ARG A 317 -30.52 3.12 6.37
C ARG A 317 -30.95 4.20 5.39
N GLU A 318 -30.56 4.05 4.13
CA GLU A 318 -30.96 4.93 3.04
C GLU A 318 -31.44 4.13 1.85
N GLY A 319 -32.46 4.64 1.17
CA GLY A 319 -32.99 4.04 -0.05
C GLY A 319 -32.71 4.94 -1.26
N LEU A 320 -32.23 4.35 -2.34
CA LEU A 320 -31.94 4.99 -3.61
C LEU A 320 -32.77 4.30 -4.70
N SER A 321 -33.35 5.09 -5.59
CA SER A 321 -34.03 4.54 -6.78
C SER A 321 -32.98 4.14 -7.81
N ALA A 322 -33.12 2.96 -8.41
CA ALA A 322 -32.19 2.48 -9.42
C ALA A 322 -32.90 1.62 -10.47
N GLN A 323 -32.40 1.65 -11.70
CA GLN A 323 -32.84 0.73 -12.75
C GLN A 323 -32.02 -0.56 -12.65
N MET A 324 -32.68 -1.69 -12.48
CA MET A 324 -32.04 -2.96 -12.16
C MET A 324 -32.46 -4.06 -13.14
N ILE A 325 -31.49 -4.92 -13.46
CA ILE A 325 -31.67 -6.15 -14.21
C ILE A 325 -30.95 -7.26 -13.43
N GLY A 326 -31.62 -8.40 -13.26
CA GLY A 326 -31.11 -9.57 -12.54
C GLY A 326 -31.79 -9.76 -11.18
N ASP A 327 -31.38 -10.79 -10.45
CA ASP A 327 -31.99 -11.17 -9.17
C ASP A 327 -31.55 -10.25 -8.02
N ASP A 328 -32.28 -10.32 -6.91
CA ASP A 328 -31.89 -9.66 -5.66
C ASP A 328 -30.51 -10.12 -5.18
N LEU A 329 -29.83 -9.23 -4.46
CA LEU A 329 -28.50 -9.50 -3.90
C LEU A 329 -28.20 -8.61 -2.69
N GLU A 330 -27.64 -9.22 -1.66
CA GLU A 330 -26.98 -8.49 -0.58
C GLU A 330 -25.47 -8.59 -0.74
N ILE A 331 -24.80 -7.43 -0.79
CA ILE A 331 -23.36 -7.32 -0.96
C ILE A 331 -22.84 -6.19 -0.08
N ALA A 332 -21.61 -6.26 0.40
CA ALA A 332 -21.06 -5.20 1.23
C ALA A 332 -19.71 -4.73 0.73
N PHE A 333 -19.43 -3.44 0.92
CA PHE A 333 -18.23 -2.80 0.42
C PHE A 333 -17.62 -1.87 1.45
N ASN A 334 -16.33 -1.57 1.28
CA ASN A 334 -15.71 -0.44 1.94
C ASN A 334 -16.23 0.88 1.30
N VAL A 335 -16.87 1.71 2.11
CA VAL A 335 -17.50 2.97 1.69
C VAL A 335 -16.46 3.97 1.18
N ARG A 336 -15.26 4.00 1.77
CA ARG A 336 -14.19 4.89 1.33
C ARG A 336 -13.71 4.53 -0.07
N TYR A 337 -13.54 3.23 -0.35
CA TYR A 337 -13.20 2.77 -1.70
C TYR A 337 -14.28 3.13 -2.71
N LEU A 338 -15.56 2.97 -2.38
CA LEU A 338 -16.64 3.38 -3.28
C LEU A 338 -16.64 4.90 -3.53
N LEU A 339 -16.48 5.71 -2.48
CA LEU A 339 -16.46 7.16 -2.61
C LEU A 339 -15.31 7.65 -3.48
N ASP A 340 -14.12 7.07 -3.35
CA ASP A 340 -12.96 7.46 -4.15
C ASP A 340 -13.20 7.21 -5.65
N GLY A 341 -13.65 6.00 -6.02
CA GLY A 341 -13.90 5.68 -7.43
C GLY A 341 -15.12 6.38 -8.02
N LEU A 342 -16.20 6.57 -7.25
CA LEU A 342 -17.37 7.31 -7.73
C LEU A 342 -17.04 8.78 -7.97
N LYS A 343 -16.15 9.40 -7.19
CA LYS A 343 -15.69 10.77 -7.43
C LYS A 343 -14.87 10.88 -8.72
N ALA A 344 -14.10 9.85 -9.06
CA ALA A 344 -13.29 9.80 -10.27
C ALA A 344 -14.11 9.62 -11.55
N ILE A 345 -15.28 8.98 -11.48
CA ILE A 345 -16.19 8.83 -12.63
C ILE A 345 -16.88 10.18 -12.90
N ASP A 346 -16.63 10.80 -14.06
CA ASP A 346 -17.28 12.06 -14.46
C ASP A 346 -18.52 11.81 -15.33
N SER A 347 -19.61 11.34 -14.71
CA SER A 347 -20.89 11.14 -15.40
C SER A 347 -22.09 11.35 -14.48
N ASN A 348 -23.26 11.62 -15.06
CA ASN A 348 -24.50 11.80 -14.27
C ASN A 348 -25.02 10.49 -13.66
N GLN A 349 -24.77 9.38 -14.34
CA GLN A 349 -25.26 8.05 -13.97
C GLN A 349 -24.11 7.05 -13.94
N VAL A 350 -24.11 6.20 -12.93
CA VAL A 350 -23.15 5.11 -12.78
C VAL A 350 -23.82 3.76 -13.06
N LYS A 351 -23.12 2.89 -13.77
CA LYS A 351 -23.46 1.50 -14.03
C LYS A 351 -22.67 0.62 -13.06
N ILE A 352 -23.37 -0.18 -12.26
CA ILE A 352 -22.81 -1.18 -11.36
C ILE A 352 -23.11 -2.56 -11.92
N GLN A 353 -22.09 -3.41 -12.08
CA GLN A 353 -22.23 -4.76 -12.57
C GLN A 353 -21.62 -5.76 -11.59
N CYS A 354 -22.34 -6.82 -11.23
CA CYS A 354 -21.92 -7.79 -10.22
C CYS A 354 -22.54 -9.18 -10.43
N ASN A 355 -21.94 -10.21 -9.82
CA ASN A 355 -22.34 -11.62 -9.97
C ASN A 355 -22.80 -12.28 -8.67
N ALA A 356 -22.00 -12.20 -7.61
CA ALA A 356 -22.28 -12.78 -6.31
C ALA A 356 -21.76 -11.86 -5.18
N ALA A 357 -22.24 -12.09 -3.96
CA ALA A 357 -21.86 -11.30 -2.77
C ALA A 357 -20.36 -11.35 -2.46
N THR A 358 -19.65 -12.36 -2.99
CA THR A 358 -18.21 -12.59 -2.80
C THR A 358 -17.38 -12.29 -4.04
N SER A 359 -18.01 -11.96 -5.17
CA SER A 359 -17.31 -11.65 -6.42
C SER A 359 -17.10 -10.14 -6.58
N PRO A 360 -16.05 -9.70 -7.30
CA PRO A 360 -15.83 -8.29 -7.56
C PRO A 360 -17.04 -7.63 -8.24
N ALA A 361 -17.25 -6.35 -7.91
CA ALA A 361 -18.22 -5.50 -8.60
C ALA A 361 -17.49 -4.45 -9.44
N ILE A 362 -18.01 -4.17 -10.65
CA ILE A 362 -17.50 -3.14 -11.54
C ILE A 362 -18.42 -1.92 -11.52
N PHE A 363 -17.82 -0.75 -11.38
CA PHE A 363 -18.42 0.57 -11.48
C PHE A 363 -17.86 1.25 -12.72
N SER A 364 -18.73 1.78 -13.57
CA SER A 364 -18.36 2.47 -14.82
C SER A 364 -19.38 3.57 -15.13
N PRO A 365 -19.02 4.60 -15.92
CA PRO A 365 -20.00 5.55 -16.41
C PRO A 365 -21.08 4.85 -17.23
N PHE A 366 -22.31 5.38 -17.21
CA PHE A 366 -23.36 4.87 -18.07
C PHE A 366 -23.25 5.47 -19.47
N GLY A 367 -22.97 4.62 -20.47
CA GLY A 367 -22.86 5.02 -21.89
C GLY A 367 -21.44 5.20 -22.41
N GLU A 368 -20.45 5.17 -21.51
CA GLU A 368 -19.01 5.24 -21.81
C GLU A 368 -18.31 4.09 -21.08
N ASP A 369 -17.25 3.52 -21.67
CA ASP A 369 -16.48 2.41 -21.07
C ASP A 369 -14.98 2.80 -20.98
N ASP A 370 -14.71 4.08 -20.85
CA ASP A 370 -13.37 4.66 -20.74
C ASP A 370 -12.77 4.50 -19.33
N ILE A 371 -13.62 4.47 -18.29
CA ILE A 371 -13.25 4.17 -16.91
C ILE A 371 -13.88 2.85 -16.45
N THR A 372 -13.05 1.94 -15.98
CA THR A 372 -13.46 0.70 -15.30
C THR A 372 -12.93 0.71 -13.87
N TYR A 373 -13.82 0.69 -12.89
CA TYR A 373 -13.47 0.63 -11.47
C TYR A 373 -13.98 -0.64 -10.81
N LEU A 374 -13.08 -1.56 -10.45
CA LEU A 374 -13.41 -2.79 -9.74
C LEU A 374 -13.21 -2.60 -8.24
N VAL A 375 -14.17 -3.10 -7.44
CA VAL A 375 -14.07 -3.15 -5.98
C VAL A 375 -14.39 -4.55 -5.47
N MET A 376 -13.53 -5.05 -4.59
CA MET A 376 -13.74 -6.33 -3.90
C MET A 376 -14.77 -6.17 -2.79
N PRO A 377 -15.78 -7.04 -2.70
CA PRO A 377 -16.73 -7.02 -1.60
C PRO A 377 -16.11 -7.54 -0.31
N ILE A 378 -16.72 -7.17 0.81
CA ILE A 378 -16.37 -7.63 2.15
C ILE A 378 -17.43 -8.62 2.61
N GLN A 379 -17.00 -9.79 3.07
CA GLN A 379 -17.92 -10.78 3.63
C GLN A 379 -18.41 -10.33 5.01
N ILE A 380 -19.70 -10.04 5.12
CA ILE A 380 -20.35 -9.85 6.42
C ILE A 380 -20.80 -11.21 6.92
N ARG A 381 -20.18 -11.69 8.01
CA ARG A 381 -20.72 -12.82 8.77
C ARG A 381 -21.93 -12.33 9.56
N ASN A 382 -23.13 -12.53 9.03
CA ASN A 382 -24.36 -12.24 9.77
C ASN A 382 -24.49 -13.20 10.96
N GLY A 383 -24.52 -12.63 12.17
CA GLY A 383 -24.79 -13.37 13.40
C GLY A 383 -26.27 -13.72 13.52
N SER A 384 -26.72 -14.73 12.79
CA SER A 384 -28.03 -15.37 12.96
C SER A 384 -27.98 -16.81 12.44
N ALA A 385 -27.18 -17.65 13.08
CA ALA A 385 -27.20 -19.09 12.89
C ALA A 385 -27.15 -19.71 14.29
N LYS A 386 -28.34 -19.97 14.86
CA LYS A 386 -28.45 -20.80 16.07
C LYS A 386 -29.65 -21.75 16.10
N ASP A 387 -30.53 -21.75 15.08
CA ASP A 387 -31.77 -22.55 15.13
C ASP A 387 -32.01 -23.43 13.88
N SER A 388 -31.01 -23.71 13.02
CA SER A 388 -31.21 -24.57 11.84
C SER A 388 -30.17 -25.69 11.65
N GLU A 389 -29.22 -25.87 12.57
CA GLU A 389 -28.18 -26.92 12.45
C GLU A 389 -28.59 -28.29 13.01
N ASP A 390 -29.78 -28.41 13.60
CA ASP A 390 -30.20 -29.62 14.32
C ASP A 390 -31.11 -30.57 13.50
N GLU A 391 -31.65 -30.18 12.33
CA GLU A 391 -32.54 -31.05 11.54
C GLU A 391 -31.86 -31.69 10.30
N ASP A 392 -30.97 -30.99 9.58
CA ASP A 392 -30.35 -31.53 8.34
C ASP A 392 -29.24 -32.59 8.61
N ARG A 393 -28.81 -32.75 9.86
CA ARG A 393 -27.69 -33.64 10.24
C ARG A 393 -28.11 -35.12 10.40
N ALA A 394 -29.41 -35.41 10.33
CA ALA A 394 -29.94 -36.76 10.49
C ALA A 394 -30.03 -37.54 9.15
N ASP A 395 -30.33 -36.86 8.05
CA ASP A 395 -30.64 -37.54 6.77
C ASP A 395 -29.39 -37.87 5.93
N ILE A 396 -28.33 -37.05 6.01
CA ILE A 396 -27.08 -37.25 5.25
C ILE A 396 -26.30 -38.49 5.71
N LYS A 397 -26.47 -38.93 6.97
CA LYS A 397 -25.70 -40.05 7.54
C LYS A 397 -26.14 -41.44 7.05
N GLN A 398 -27.32 -41.59 6.42
CA GLN A 398 -27.80 -42.89 5.92
C GLN A 398 -27.35 -43.21 4.48
N GLU A 399 -27.09 -42.20 3.64
CA GLU A 399 -26.70 -42.39 2.24
C GLU A 399 -25.19 -42.71 2.10
N GLU A 400 -24.32 -42.01 2.81
CA GLU A 400 -22.84 -42.16 2.71
C GLU A 400 -22.32 -43.52 3.18
N SER A 401 -23.09 -44.23 4.02
CA SER A 401 -22.71 -45.56 4.55
C SER A 401 -22.80 -46.69 3.51
N LYS A 402 -23.46 -46.47 2.36
CA LYS A 402 -23.61 -47.49 1.31
C LYS A 402 -22.54 -47.39 0.21
N GLU A 403 -22.09 -46.20 -0.14
CA GLU A 403 -21.08 -46.01 -1.21
C GLU A 403 -19.66 -46.38 -0.76
N ILE A 404 -19.31 -46.12 0.50
CA ILE A 404 -17.97 -46.40 1.05
C ILE A 404 -17.68 -47.92 1.13
N LYS A 405 -18.70 -48.77 1.18
CA LYS A 405 -18.52 -50.24 1.21
C LYS A 405 -18.22 -50.87 -0.15
N ALA A 406 -18.50 -50.18 -1.27
CA ALA A 406 -18.22 -50.70 -2.61
C ALA A 406 -16.77 -50.40 -3.07
N VAL A 407 -16.23 -49.24 -2.69
CA VAL A 407 -14.89 -48.79 -3.12
C VAL A 407 -13.76 -49.56 -2.40
N LYS A 408 -14.02 -50.04 -1.18
CA LYS A 408 -13.02 -50.71 -0.34
C LYS A 408 -12.64 -52.12 -0.80
N SER A 409 -13.37 -52.74 -1.74
CA SER A 409 -13.05 -54.06 -2.29
C SER A 409 -12.19 -54.06 -3.55
N GLU A 410 -12.04 -52.92 -4.24
CA GLU A 410 -11.28 -52.83 -5.50
C GLU A 410 -9.82 -52.38 -5.31
N ILE A 411 -9.49 -51.69 -4.21
CA ILE A 411 -8.17 -51.07 -4.00
C ILE A 411 -7.13 -52.04 -3.41
N LEU A 412 -7.51 -53.26 -3.03
CA LEU A 412 -6.61 -54.25 -2.40
C LEU A 412 -5.90 -55.20 -3.38
N ARG A 413 -5.61 -54.77 -4.62
CA ARG A 413 -4.94 -55.66 -5.60
C ARG A 413 -3.68 -55.16 -6.27
N ASP A 414 -3.37 -53.88 -6.23
CA ASP A 414 -2.23 -53.37 -6.98
C ASP A 414 -1.26 -52.61 -6.08
N GLU A 415 0.02 -52.89 -6.32
CA GLU A 415 1.20 -52.07 -5.96
C GLU A 415 1.96 -52.42 -4.67
N GLU A 416 2.59 -53.61 -4.71
CA GLU A 416 3.99 -53.77 -4.32
C GLU A 416 4.94 -53.23 -5.41
N SER A 417 6.09 -52.69 -5.00
CA SER A 417 7.26 -52.17 -5.77
C SER A 417 7.16 -50.71 -6.26
N GLY A 418 8.13 -49.78 -6.09
CA GLY A 418 9.48 -49.79 -5.54
C GLY A 418 10.40 -48.76 -6.27
N ASN A 419 11.01 -47.82 -5.52
CA ASN A 419 12.24 -46.99 -5.71
C ASN A 419 12.47 -46.08 -6.95
N ILE A 420 12.74 -44.75 -6.77
CA ILE A 420 14.00 -43.96 -6.49
C ILE A 420 14.84 -43.65 -7.76
N ASP A 421 15.07 -42.35 -8.11
CA ASP A 421 16.37 -41.62 -8.09
C ASP A 421 16.42 -40.30 -8.91
N SER A 422 17.29 -39.41 -8.44
CA SER A 422 17.61 -38.02 -8.85
C SER A 422 18.95 -37.90 -9.61
N GLU A 423 19.17 -36.81 -10.37
CA GLU A 423 20.53 -36.26 -10.64
C GLU A 423 20.51 -34.77 -11.10
N GLU A 424 21.64 -34.07 -10.84
CA GLU A 424 21.91 -32.62 -10.70
C GLU A 424 22.38 -31.88 -11.98
N SER A 425 22.51 -30.53 -11.91
CA SER A 425 23.48 -29.75 -12.70
C SER A 425 23.95 -28.44 -12.02
N GLU A 426 25.29 -28.29 -11.97
CA GLU A 426 26.25 -27.23 -11.52
C GLU A 426 26.01 -25.80 -12.07
N ASP A 427 26.76 -24.73 -11.77
CA ASP A 427 27.45 -24.09 -10.62
C ASP A 427 28.15 -22.82 -11.22
N LEU A 428 28.09 -21.66 -10.55
CA LEU A 428 28.88 -20.45 -10.85
C LEU A 428 29.08 -19.68 -9.55
N SER A 429 30.11 -20.04 -8.78
CA SER A 429 30.48 -19.39 -7.52
C SER A 429 31.62 -18.37 -7.71
N LEU A 430 31.30 -17.09 -7.53
CA LEU A 430 32.28 -16.08 -7.09
C LEU A 430 32.32 -16.16 -5.56
N ASN A 431 33.53 -16.24 -5.01
CA ASN A 431 33.77 -16.53 -3.60
C ASN A 431 33.43 -15.30 -2.73
N GLU A 432 32.21 -15.26 -2.18
CA GLU A 432 31.68 -14.20 -1.29
C GLU A 432 32.40 -14.09 0.07
N SER A 433 33.32 -15.01 0.38
CA SER A 433 33.90 -15.18 1.71
C SER A 433 34.77 -14.01 2.19
N ASP A 434 35.30 -13.19 1.28
CA ASP A 434 36.33 -12.19 1.62
C ASP A 434 35.81 -10.75 1.60
N TRP A 435 34.51 -10.55 1.31
CA TRP A 435 33.93 -9.22 1.14
C TRP A 435 33.84 -8.42 2.46
N LEU A 436 33.41 -9.07 3.55
CA LEU A 436 33.26 -8.44 4.87
C LEU A 436 34.59 -8.07 5.54
N ASP A 437 35.64 -8.86 5.28
CA ASP A 437 36.99 -8.64 5.84
C ASP A 437 37.69 -7.42 5.21
N SER A 438 37.15 -6.89 4.11
CA SER A 438 37.67 -5.72 3.40
C SER A 438 37.03 -4.38 3.81
N ILE A 439 36.06 -4.39 4.72
CA ILE A 439 35.27 -3.21 5.11
C ILE A 439 35.54 -2.85 6.57
N GLU A 440 35.72 -1.55 6.86
CA GLU A 440 35.89 -1.05 8.22
C GLU A 440 34.52 -0.97 8.93
N ILE A 441 34.08 -2.09 9.49
CA ILE A 441 32.72 -2.30 10.06
C ILE A 441 32.32 -1.22 11.09
N ALA A 442 33.27 -0.64 11.82
CA ALA A 442 33.02 0.40 12.81
C ALA A 442 32.56 1.76 12.20
N ALA A 443 32.75 1.96 10.89
CA ALA A 443 32.36 3.17 10.17
C ALA A 443 31.02 3.04 9.42
N LEU A 444 30.37 1.88 9.47
CA LEU A 444 29.07 1.65 8.85
C LEU A 444 27.96 2.18 9.77
N GLU A 445 27.09 3.05 9.24
CA GLU A 445 25.87 3.48 9.90
C GLU A 445 24.72 2.47 9.63
N ASP A 446 23.85 2.26 10.61
CA ASP A 446 22.70 1.36 10.49
C ASP A 446 21.65 1.97 9.55
N GLU A 447 21.61 1.52 8.29
CA GLU A 447 20.70 2.00 7.25
C GLU A 447 19.23 1.56 7.44
N ARG A 448 18.91 0.82 8.51
CA ARG A 448 17.52 0.43 8.78
C ARG A 448 16.69 1.63 9.23
N GLU A 449 15.79 2.08 8.38
CA GLU A 449 14.72 3.00 8.78
C GLU A 449 13.75 2.29 9.74
N LYS A 450 13.60 2.84 10.95
CA LYS A 450 12.55 2.39 11.87
C LYS A 450 11.20 2.89 11.38
N ASP A 451 10.53 2.05 10.62
CA ASP A 451 9.12 2.21 10.29
C ASP A 451 8.30 2.36 11.57
N LEU A 452 7.74 3.56 11.77
CA LEU A 452 6.63 3.77 12.68
C LEU A 452 5.39 3.14 12.05
N LYS A 453 5.32 1.80 12.05
CA LYS A 453 4.02 1.12 12.01
C LYS A 453 3.16 1.83 13.07
N LEU A 454 1.90 2.12 12.74
CA LEU A 454 0.89 2.32 13.77
C LEU A 454 0.92 1.08 14.65
N VAL A 455 1.76 1.12 15.69
CA VAL A 455 1.71 0.18 16.78
C VAL A 455 0.33 0.43 17.33
N ILE A 456 -0.60 -0.48 17.05
CA ILE A 456 -1.83 -0.58 17.82
C ILE A 456 -1.31 -0.82 19.24
N ILE A 457 -1.12 0.24 20.02
CA ILE A 457 -0.76 0.14 21.43
C ILE A 457 -2.01 -0.43 22.08
N ARG A 458 -2.05 -1.76 22.18
CA ARG A 458 -3.06 -2.45 22.96
C ARG A 458 -2.79 -2.06 24.41
N GLU A 459 -3.64 -1.22 24.99
CA GLU A 459 -3.57 -0.86 26.40
C GLU A 459 -3.38 -2.14 27.24
N GLY A 460 -2.24 -2.23 27.94
CA GLY A 460 -1.91 -3.38 28.78
C GLY A 460 -1.08 -4.51 28.15
N GLN A 461 -0.62 -4.42 26.89
CA GLN A 461 0.25 -5.44 26.29
C GLN A 461 1.62 -5.57 26.99
N ALA A 462 2.21 -4.45 27.39
CA ALA A 462 3.45 -4.46 28.19
C ALA A 462 3.22 -5.14 29.55
N VAL A 463 2.09 -4.87 30.19
CA VAL A 463 1.71 -5.48 31.48
C VAL A 463 1.43 -6.98 31.32
N PHE A 464 0.78 -7.38 30.23
CA PHE A 464 0.52 -8.78 29.88
C PHE A 464 1.82 -9.55 29.67
N ARG A 465 2.76 -8.97 28.91
CA ARG A 465 4.10 -9.53 28.70
C ARG A 465 4.86 -9.72 30.00
N GLU A 466 4.92 -8.72 30.88
CA GLU A 466 5.62 -8.81 32.16
C GLU A 466 5.03 -9.90 33.08
N LYS A 467 3.70 -10.00 33.12
CA LYS A 467 3.02 -11.05 33.89
C LYS A 467 3.29 -12.44 33.32
N LEU A 468 3.33 -12.60 32.00
CA LEU A 468 3.66 -13.87 31.35
C LEU A 468 5.14 -14.24 31.54
N LEU A 469 6.07 -13.29 31.45
CA LEU A 469 7.47 -13.52 31.78
C LEU A 469 7.62 -14.00 33.22
N SER A 470 6.87 -13.42 34.15
CA SER A 470 6.84 -13.87 35.55
C SER A 470 6.23 -15.27 35.68
N ALA A 471 5.14 -15.56 34.95
CA ALA A 471 4.48 -16.87 34.97
C ALA A 471 5.37 -18.00 34.44
N TYR A 472 6.23 -17.71 33.44
CA TYR A 472 7.12 -18.68 32.80
C TYR A 472 8.56 -18.65 33.32
N ASP A 473 8.85 -17.92 34.40
CA ASP A 473 10.21 -17.76 34.96
C ASP A 473 11.23 -17.22 33.93
N GLY A 474 10.77 -16.31 33.06
CA GLY A 474 11.57 -15.69 32.02
C GLY A 474 12.08 -16.67 30.96
N ARG A 475 11.39 -17.81 30.76
CA ARG A 475 11.78 -18.85 29.80
C ARG A 475 10.72 -19.06 28.72
N CYS A 476 11.17 -19.43 27.53
CA CYS A 476 10.27 -19.87 26.47
C CYS A 476 9.46 -21.10 26.92
N ALA A 477 8.15 -21.08 26.65
CA ALA A 477 7.21 -22.14 26.97
C ALA A 477 7.51 -23.46 26.24
N ILE A 478 8.12 -23.38 25.04
CA ILE A 478 8.45 -24.54 24.20
C ILE A 478 9.91 -24.96 24.38
N THR A 479 10.86 -24.03 24.22
CA THR A 479 12.30 -24.38 24.19
C THR A 479 13.02 -24.17 25.50
N GLY A 480 12.45 -23.46 26.47
CA GLY A 480 13.07 -23.20 27.78
C GLY A 480 14.19 -22.16 27.80
N TYR A 481 14.52 -21.55 26.66
CA TYR A 481 15.52 -20.49 26.55
C TYR A 481 15.13 -19.26 27.37
N SER A 482 16.10 -18.65 28.05
CA SER A 482 15.90 -17.58 29.03
C SER A 482 16.36 -16.19 28.58
N VAL A 483 16.69 -16.01 27.30
CA VAL A 483 17.15 -14.72 26.75
C VAL A 483 15.93 -13.81 26.60
N LYS A 484 15.72 -12.91 27.55
CA LYS A 484 14.49 -12.09 27.64
C LYS A 484 14.21 -11.26 26.38
N ASP A 485 15.25 -10.81 25.68
CA ASP A 485 15.12 -9.91 24.53
C ASP A 485 14.52 -10.59 23.30
N VAL A 486 14.67 -11.92 23.17
CA VAL A 486 14.11 -12.71 22.06
C VAL A 486 12.80 -13.40 22.44
N LEU A 487 12.29 -13.19 23.65
CA LEU A 487 11.02 -13.73 24.09
C LEU A 487 9.89 -12.79 23.75
N GLU A 488 8.74 -13.32 23.37
CA GLU A 488 7.55 -12.59 22.96
C GLU A 488 6.30 -13.21 23.57
N ALA A 489 5.33 -12.35 23.90
CA ALA A 489 4.05 -12.76 24.46
C ALA A 489 3.06 -13.04 23.32
N ALA A 490 2.84 -14.32 23.05
CA ALA A 490 1.87 -14.79 22.07
C ALA A 490 0.51 -14.97 22.73
N HIS A 491 -0.56 -14.52 22.07
CA HIS A 491 -1.92 -14.87 22.48
C HIS A 491 -2.35 -16.13 21.74
N ILE A 492 -2.94 -17.09 22.45
CA ILE A 492 -3.43 -18.33 21.84
C ILE A 492 -4.67 -18.08 20.98
N VAL A 493 -5.57 -17.22 21.47
CA VAL A 493 -6.71 -16.69 20.71
C VAL A 493 -6.55 -15.17 20.60
N PRO A 494 -6.85 -14.55 19.43
CA PRO A 494 -6.72 -13.11 19.25
C PRO A 494 -7.36 -12.28 20.37
N CYS A 495 -6.67 -11.23 20.80
CA CYS A 495 -7.17 -10.35 21.85
C CYS A 495 -8.28 -9.42 21.31
N LEU A 496 -9.53 -9.68 21.72
CA LEU A 496 -10.74 -8.93 21.38
C LEU A 496 -11.23 -8.03 22.55
N GLY A 497 -10.35 -7.70 23.50
CA GLY A 497 -10.63 -6.84 24.66
C GLY A 497 -10.20 -7.42 26.01
N VAL A 498 -10.65 -6.82 27.12
CA VAL A 498 -10.23 -7.15 28.50
C VAL A 498 -10.52 -8.62 28.87
N LYS A 499 -11.58 -9.21 28.32
CA LYS A 499 -11.97 -10.61 28.59
C LYS A 499 -11.01 -11.65 27.98
N THR A 500 -10.30 -11.30 26.90
CA THR A 500 -9.34 -12.18 26.21
C THR A 500 -7.88 -11.86 26.55
N ASN A 501 -7.64 -10.78 27.30
CA ASN A 501 -6.31 -10.39 27.82
C ASN A 501 -6.03 -11.04 29.19
N HIS A 502 -6.12 -12.37 29.25
CA HIS A 502 -5.92 -13.17 30.48
C HIS A 502 -4.70 -14.08 30.34
N LEU A 503 -3.97 -14.32 31.43
CA LEU A 503 -2.71 -15.09 31.41
C LEU A 503 -2.86 -16.53 30.89
N SER A 504 -4.03 -17.14 31.11
CA SER A 504 -4.33 -18.46 30.56
C SER A 504 -4.48 -18.48 29.02
N ASN A 505 -4.62 -17.32 28.37
CA ASN A 505 -4.65 -17.17 26.91
C ASN A 505 -3.26 -16.79 26.35
N GLY A 506 -2.21 -16.89 27.15
CA GLY A 506 -0.88 -16.41 26.77
C GLY A 506 0.21 -17.47 26.86
N LEU A 507 1.15 -17.41 25.90
CA LEU A 507 2.41 -18.16 25.91
C LEU A 507 3.58 -17.18 25.79
N ILE A 508 4.70 -17.50 26.45
CA ILE A 508 5.99 -16.84 26.16
C ILE A 508 6.75 -17.68 25.15
N LEU A 509 6.98 -17.17 23.95
CA LEU A 509 7.65 -17.87 22.86
C LEU A 509 8.91 -17.14 22.42
N ARG A 510 9.87 -17.85 21.83
CA ARG A 510 10.99 -17.21 21.10
C ARG A 510 10.41 -16.54 19.83
N SER A 511 10.97 -15.43 19.37
CA SER A 511 10.40 -14.63 18.26
C SER A 511 10.11 -15.43 16.99
N ASP A 512 10.94 -16.40 16.62
CA ASP A 512 10.70 -17.30 15.49
C ASP A 512 9.53 -18.26 15.74
N LEU A 513 9.45 -18.85 16.94
CA LEU A 513 8.34 -19.73 17.34
C LEU A 513 7.02 -18.97 17.45
N HIS A 514 7.05 -17.71 17.85
CA HIS A 514 5.87 -16.86 17.85
C HIS A 514 5.33 -16.68 16.43
N LYS A 515 6.19 -16.40 15.44
CA LYS A 515 5.79 -16.31 14.03
C LYS A 515 5.23 -17.63 13.48
N LEU A 516 5.85 -18.76 13.82
CA LEU A 516 5.36 -20.08 13.42
C LEU A 516 4.02 -20.43 14.10
N PHE A 517 3.81 -20.00 15.34
CA PHE A 517 2.58 -20.20 16.07
C PHE A 517 1.45 -19.37 15.45
N ASP A 518 1.68 -18.08 15.19
CA ASP A 518 0.71 -17.17 14.58
C ASP A 518 0.33 -17.56 13.13
N SER A 519 1.24 -18.21 12.40
CA SER A 519 1.00 -18.75 11.05
C SER A 519 0.40 -20.16 11.05
N PHE A 520 0.02 -20.68 12.23
CA PHE A 520 -0.55 -22.02 12.43
C PHE A 520 0.36 -23.16 11.92
N LYS A 521 1.68 -22.96 11.91
CA LYS A 521 2.67 -23.98 11.53
C LYS A 521 3.19 -24.78 12.73
N ILE A 522 3.01 -24.27 13.96
CA ILE A 522 3.18 -25.03 15.20
C ILE A 522 2.00 -24.78 16.13
N THR A 523 1.65 -25.75 16.97
CA THR A 523 0.59 -25.61 17.96
C THR A 523 0.86 -26.50 19.18
N VAL A 524 -0.07 -26.57 20.14
CA VAL A 524 0.03 -27.42 21.33
C VAL A 524 -1.24 -28.23 21.46
N ASN A 525 -1.10 -29.55 21.55
CA ASN A 525 -2.22 -30.45 21.79
C ASN A 525 -2.85 -30.15 23.18
N PRO A 526 -4.15 -29.83 23.26
CA PRO A 526 -4.81 -29.43 24.51
C PRO A 526 -4.94 -30.55 25.54
N ASP A 527 -4.87 -31.81 25.12
CA ASP A 527 -5.08 -32.97 25.99
C ASP A 527 -3.76 -33.45 26.61
N THR A 528 -2.71 -33.56 25.79
CA THR A 528 -1.37 -34.01 26.19
C THR A 528 -0.46 -32.86 26.64
N LEU A 529 -0.78 -31.61 26.27
CA LEU A 529 0.08 -30.43 26.43
C LEU A 529 1.47 -30.61 25.79
N THR A 530 1.54 -31.33 24.67
CA THR A 530 2.74 -31.47 23.85
C THR A 530 2.66 -30.58 22.62
N VAL A 531 3.81 -30.10 22.16
CA VAL A 531 3.93 -29.29 20.94
C VAL A 531 3.69 -30.18 19.73
N CYS A 532 3.00 -29.66 18.73
CA CYS A 532 2.74 -30.30 17.44
C CYS A 532 3.28 -29.40 16.33
N VAL A 533 4.02 -29.98 15.40
CA VAL A 533 4.68 -29.28 14.30
C VAL A 533 4.04 -29.69 12.96
N ALA A 534 3.83 -28.73 12.06
CA ALA A 534 3.23 -29.01 10.76
C ALA A 534 4.14 -29.93 9.90
N PRO A 535 3.58 -30.80 9.04
CA PRO A 535 4.35 -31.69 8.16
C PRO A 535 5.42 -30.97 7.34
N ASP A 536 5.12 -29.78 6.80
CA ASP A 536 6.04 -28.97 6.00
C ASP A 536 7.33 -28.57 6.77
N LEU A 537 7.28 -28.56 8.11
CA LEU A 537 8.42 -28.21 8.96
C LEU A 537 9.19 -29.44 9.48
N MET A 538 8.71 -30.66 9.23
CA MET A 538 9.35 -31.88 9.72
C MET A 538 10.71 -32.17 9.09
N ASN A 539 11.01 -31.58 7.93
CA ASN A 539 12.31 -31.70 7.27
C ASN A 539 13.28 -30.57 7.66
N THR A 540 12.95 -29.79 8.69
CA THR A 540 13.77 -28.67 9.18
C THR A 540 14.20 -28.91 10.63
N GLU A 541 15.03 -28.05 11.20
CA GLU A 541 15.42 -28.09 12.62
C GLU A 541 14.23 -28.01 13.60
N TYR A 542 13.06 -27.56 13.16
CA TYR A 542 11.86 -27.46 13.99
C TYR A 542 11.22 -28.82 14.32
N HIS A 543 11.56 -29.91 13.60
CA HIS A 543 11.05 -31.25 13.89
C HIS A 543 11.37 -31.71 15.32
N GLU A 544 12.50 -31.26 15.88
CA GLU A 544 12.91 -31.62 17.25
C GLU A 544 11.94 -31.10 18.32
N LEU A 545 11.09 -30.12 17.96
CA LEU A 545 10.10 -29.55 18.86
C LEU A 545 8.82 -30.39 18.92
N ASP A 546 8.57 -31.23 17.92
CA ASP A 546 7.39 -32.07 17.88
C ASP A 546 7.39 -33.07 19.06
N GLY A 547 6.24 -33.22 19.71
CA GLY A 547 6.09 -34.05 20.90
C GLY A 547 6.71 -33.47 22.19
N ARG A 548 7.43 -32.35 22.16
CA ARG A 548 7.99 -31.76 23.39
C ARG A 548 6.89 -31.29 24.35
N PRO A 549 7.02 -31.54 25.66
CA PRO A 549 6.03 -31.08 26.64
C PRO A 549 6.10 -29.56 26.83
N LEU A 550 4.94 -28.91 26.85
CA LEU A 550 4.83 -27.50 27.16
C LEU A 550 5.24 -27.25 28.61
N ARG A 551 6.08 -26.23 28.82
CA ARG A 551 6.50 -25.83 30.17
C ARG A 551 5.29 -25.40 31.00
N LYS A 552 5.21 -25.94 32.22
CA LYS A 552 4.21 -25.51 33.21
C LYS A 552 4.55 -24.12 33.73
N VAL A 553 3.53 -23.29 33.88
CA VAL A 553 3.65 -22.00 34.59
C VAL A 553 3.97 -22.22 36.07
N GLN A 554 4.54 -21.21 36.73
CA GLN A 554 4.79 -21.26 38.17
C GLN A 554 3.48 -21.51 38.96
N PRO A 555 3.53 -22.19 40.13
CA PRO A 555 2.32 -22.64 40.86
C PRO A 555 1.31 -21.54 41.23
N ASN A 556 1.74 -20.28 41.29
CA ASN A 556 0.90 -19.13 41.66
C ASN A 556 0.14 -18.50 40.46
N TYR A 557 0.26 -19.07 39.26
CA TYR A 557 -0.35 -18.54 38.03
C TYR A 557 -1.37 -19.51 37.44
N PRO A 558 -2.42 -19.01 36.76
CA PRO A 558 -3.42 -19.87 36.14
C PRO A 558 -2.78 -20.70 35.01
N PRO A 559 -3.14 -21.99 34.87
CA PRO A 559 -2.64 -22.81 33.77
C PRO A 559 -3.14 -22.29 32.42
N VAL A 560 -2.45 -22.68 31.36
CA VAL A 560 -2.85 -22.39 29.99
C VAL A 560 -4.24 -22.98 29.71
N SER A 561 -5.09 -22.21 29.04
CA SER A 561 -6.47 -22.59 28.73
C SER A 561 -6.49 -23.68 27.65
N ARG A 562 -6.96 -24.88 28.03
CA ARG A 562 -7.17 -25.97 27.06
C ARG A 562 -8.19 -25.63 25.99
N ALA A 563 -9.20 -24.81 26.31
CA ALA A 563 -10.18 -24.35 25.34
C ALA A 563 -9.57 -23.38 24.31
N ALA A 564 -8.64 -22.52 24.75
CA ALA A 564 -7.88 -21.64 23.85
C ALA A 564 -6.97 -22.45 22.93
N LEU A 565 -6.23 -23.42 23.49
CA LEU A 565 -5.38 -24.33 22.71
C LEU A 565 -6.19 -25.14 21.68
N ARG A 566 -7.36 -25.64 22.06
CA ARG A 566 -8.27 -26.34 21.14
C ARG A 566 -8.79 -25.41 20.03
N HIS A 567 -9.06 -24.14 20.33
CA HIS A 567 -9.43 -23.17 19.29
C HIS A 567 -8.29 -22.93 18.29
N HIS A 568 -7.05 -22.76 18.77
CA HIS A 568 -5.88 -22.60 17.93
C HIS A 568 -5.58 -23.85 17.10
N LEU A 569 -5.71 -25.04 17.71
CA LEU A 569 -5.54 -26.33 17.03
C LEU A 569 -6.51 -26.48 15.85
N ASN A 570 -7.77 -26.06 16.01
CA ASN A 570 -8.77 -26.11 14.94
C ASN A 570 -8.47 -25.18 13.75
N GLN A 571 -7.54 -24.22 13.90
CA GLN A 571 -7.05 -23.42 12.77
C GLN A 571 -5.91 -24.11 12.00
N CYS A 572 -5.33 -25.17 12.57
CA CYS A 572 -4.25 -25.95 11.97
C CYS A 572 -4.86 -27.01 11.03
N ILE A 573 -5.05 -26.65 9.76
CA ILE A 573 -5.66 -27.52 8.73
C ILE A 573 -4.94 -28.87 8.51
N TRP A 574 -3.69 -28.98 8.95
CA TRP A 574 -2.87 -30.19 8.86
C TRP A 574 -3.05 -31.14 10.04
N PHE A 575 -3.77 -30.72 11.09
CA PHE A 575 -3.99 -31.50 12.30
C PHE A 575 -5.36 -32.20 12.21
N ASN A 576 -5.41 -33.38 11.59
CA ASN A 576 -6.58 -34.26 11.59
C ASN A 576 -6.48 -35.32 12.70
N ASP A 577 -7.60 -35.61 13.38
CA ASP A 577 -7.72 -36.50 14.57
C ASP A 577 -7.27 -37.96 14.36
N ASP A 578 -6.91 -38.39 13.14
CA ASP A 578 -6.55 -39.77 12.81
C ASP A 578 -5.08 -40.16 13.15
N VAL A 579 -4.26 -39.26 13.69
CA VAL A 579 -2.84 -39.53 14.03
C VAL A 579 -2.60 -39.68 15.54
N LEU A 580 -3.57 -40.18 16.30
CA LEU A 580 -3.42 -40.42 17.75
C LEU A 580 -2.90 -41.82 18.14
N ASN A 581 -2.57 -42.70 17.18
CA ASN A 581 -2.33 -44.12 17.48
C ASN A 581 -0.94 -44.69 17.18
N HIS A 582 0.11 -43.88 16.95
CA HIS A 582 1.48 -44.42 16.95
C HIS A 582 2.49 -43.45 17.55
N HIS A 583 2.68 -43.52 18.86
CA HIS A 583 4.00 -43.39 19.49
C HIS A 583 3.97 -44.08 20.87
N GLU A 584 4.06 -45.42 20.86
CA GLU A 584 4.74 -46.13 21.95
C GLU A 584 6.25 -46.01 21.71
N VAL A 585 6.94 -45.63 22.78
CA VAL A 585 8.36 -45.29 22.90
C VAL A 585 9.24 -46.55 22.86
N PRO A 586 10.49 -46.44 22.40
CA PRO A 586 11.62 -46.85 23.25
C PRO A 586 12.47 -45.69 23.75
#